data_AF-A0A924AW84-F1
#
_entry.id   AF-A0A924AW84-F1
#
_cell.length_a   1.000
_cell.length_b   1.000
_cell.length_c   1.000
_cell.angle_alpha   90.00
_cell.angle_beta   90.00
_cell.angle_gamma   90.00
#
_symmetry.space_group_name_H-M   'P 1'
#
loop_
_entity.id
_entity.type
_entity.pdbx_description
1 polymer ?
#
loop_
_entity_poly.entity_id
_entity_poly.type
_entity_poly.pdbx_seq_one_letter_code
_entity_poly.pdbx_strand_id
1 'polypeptide(L)' 'MYQKILITTDGSAVSRHTACAGVEFARQMGATVLALYVAPTYQY' A
#
# COMPACT_ATOMS: atom_id res chain seq x y z
N MET A 1 -13.10 9.14 -10.76
CA MET A 1 -11.97 9.58 -9.92
C MET A 1 -11.79 8.57 -8.79
N TYR A 2 -10.56 8.21 -8.42
CA TYR A 2 -10.32 7.27 -7.32
C TYR A 2 -10.68 7.93 -5.99
N GLN A 3 -11.57 7.34 -5.20
CA GLN A 3 -11.94 7.84 -3.86
C GLN A 3 -11.22 7.08 -2.74
N LYS A 4 -10.87 5.82 -3.01
CA LYS A 4 -10.18 4.92 -2.10
C LYS A 4 -9.19 4.06 -2.87
N ILE A 5 -7.94 4.02 -2.42
CA ILE A 5 -6.84 3.28 -3.05
C ILE A 5 -6.36 2.21 -2.08
N LEU A 6 -6.34 0.96 -2.53
CA LEU A 6 -5.75 -0.16 -1.79
C LEU A 6 -4.25 -0.22 -2.10
N ILE A 7 -3.42 -0.12 -1.06
CA ILE A 7 -1.98 -0.31 -1.13
C ILE A 7 -1.63 -1.60 -0.39
N THR A 8 -1.10 -2.58 -1.11
CA THR A 8 -0.61 -3.82 -0.51
C THR A 8 0.90 -3.74 -0.27
N THR A 9 1.35 -4.31 0.83
CA THR A 9 2.78 -4.50 1.11
C THR A 9 3.00 -5.88 1.72
N ASP A 10 4.12 -6.48 1.38
CA ASP A 10 4.65 -7.71 1.98
C ASP A 10 5.79 -7.41 2.98
N GLY A 11 6.04 -6.13 3.29
CA GLY A 11 7.12 -5.68 4.16
C GLY A 11 8.51 -5.66 3.52
N SER A 12 8.66 -6.13 2.27
CA SER A 12 9.93 -6.12 1.56
C SER A 12 10.43 -4.70 1.25
N ALA A 13 11.74 -4.56 1.02
CA ALA A 13 12.32 -3.29 0.59
C ALA A 13 11.75 -2.81 -0.76
N VAL A 14 11.39 -3.74 -1.64
CA VAL A 14 10.79 -3.45 -2.94
C VAL A 14 9.36 -2.92 -2.75
N SER A 15 8.54 -3.57 -1.94
CA SER A 15 7.16 -3.11 -1.73
C SER A 15 7.08 -1.77 -1.00
N ARG A 16 8.09 -1.41 -0.19
CA ARG A 16 8.19 -0.07 0.41
C ARG A 16 8.20 1.03 -0.66
N HIS A 17 8.99 0.88 -1.72
CA HIS A 17 9.11 1.91 -2.74
C HIS A 17 7.77 2.12 -3.48
N THR A 18 7.11 1.03 -3.83
CA THR A 18 5.78 1.04 -4.47
C THR A 18 4.71 1.60 -3.53
N ALA A 19 4.74 1.25 -2.24
CA ALA A 19 3.81 1.78 -1.26
C ALA A 19 3.94 3.30 -1.09
N CYS A 20 5.17 3.82 -1.01
CA CYS A 20 5.41 5.27 -0.95
C CYS A 20 4.88 6.00 -2.18
N ALA A 21 5.17 5.48 -3.39
CA ALA A 21 4.65 6.06 -4.62
C ALA A 21 3.10 6.03 -4.67
N GLY A 22 2.48 4.95 -4.19
CA GLY A 22 1.03 4.82 -4.09
C GLY A 22 0.39 5.83 -3.13
N VAL A 23 1.05 6.14 -2.01
CA VAL A 23 0.59 7.17 -1.06
C VAL A 23 0.64 8.56 -1.71
N GLU A 24 1.75 8.89 -2.39
CA GLU A 24 1.85 10.18 -3.11
C GLU A 24 0.80 10.32 -4.20
N PHE A 25 0.54 9.24 -4.94
CA PHE A 25 -0.54 9.21 -5.92
C PHE A 25 -1.92 9.43 -5.27
N ALA A 26 -2.22 8.75 -4.16
CA ALA A 26 -3.48 8.93 -3.44
C ALA A 26 -3.67 10.38 -2.97
N ARG A 27 -2.59 11.00 -2.47
CA ARG A 27 -2.57 12.41 -2.06
C ARG A 27 -2.90 13.36 -3.23
N GLN A 28 -2.30 13.15 -4.40
CA GLN A 28 -2.59 13.94 -5.60
C GLN A 28 -4.05 13.82 -6.05
N MET A 29 -4.66 12.66 -5.81
CA MET A 29 -6.05 12.38 -6.19
C MET A 29 -7.08 12.79 -5.13
N GLY A 30 -6.65 13.25 -3.95
CA GLY A 30 -7.55 13.50 -2.82
C GLY A 30 -8.24 12.21 -2.32
N ALA A 31 -7.60 11.06 -2.53
CA ALA A 31 -8.15 9.75 -2.23
C ALA A 31 -7.72 9.26 -0.84
N THR A 32 -8.57 8.45 -0.22
CA THR A 32 -8.24 7.74 1.01
C THR A 32 -7.39 6.50 0.72
N VAL A 33 -6.47 6.15 1.61
CA VAL A 33 -5.62 4.96 1.48
C VAL A 33 -6.13 3.87 2.42
N LEU A 34 -6.29 2.65 1.90
CA LEU A 34 -6.40 1.43 2.69
C LEU A 34 -5.10 0.63 2.52
N ALA A 35 -4.33 0.48 3.60
CA ALA A 35 -3.13 -0.34 3.59
C ALA A 35 -3.45 -1.79 3.98
N LEU A 36 -2.85 -2.76 3.28
CA LEU A 36 -2.99 -4.18 3.57
C LEU A 36 -1.62 -4.87 3.62
N TYR A 37 -1.38 -5.56 4.73
CA TYR A 37 -0.30 -6.53 4.89
C TYR A 37 -0.93 -7.87 5.28
N VAL A 38 -0.51 -8.94 4.61
CA VAL A 38 -0.98 -10.29 4.91
C VAL A 38 0.12 -11.02 5.67
N ALA A 39 -0.15 -11.34 6.93
CA ALA A 39 0.77 -12.16 7.72
C ALA A 39 0.85 -13.58 7.13
N PRO A 40 2.05 -14.17 7.03
CA PRO A 40 2.20 -15.56 6.62
C PRO A 40 1.44 -16.49 7.57
N THR A 41 0.90 -17.59 7.05
CA THR A 41 0.21 -18.60 7.87
C THR A 41 1.17 -19.37 8.79
N TYR A 42 2.47 -19.35 8.52
CA TYR A 42 3.52 -19.97 9.32
C TYR A 42 4.81 -19.12 9.30
N GLN A 43 5.42 -18.92 10.46
CA GLN A 43 6.79 -18.41 10.63
C GLN A 43 7.62 -19.55 11.19
N TYR A 44 8.55 -20.11 10.39
CA TYR A 44 9.52 -21.13 10.81
C TYR A 44 10.73 -20.48 11.49
#